data_AF-A0A6V7UK92-F1
#
_entry.id   AF-A0A6V7UK92-F1
#
_cell.length_a   1.000
_cell.length_b   1.000
_cell.length_c   1.000
_cell.angle_alpha   90.00
_cell.angle_beta   90.00
_cell.angle_gamma   90.00
#
_symmetry.space_group_name_H-M   'P 1'
#
loop_
_entity.id
_entity.type
_entity.pdbx_description
1 polymer ?
#
loop_
_entity_poly.entity_id
_entity_poly.type
_entity_poly.pdbx_seq_one_letter_code
_entity_poly.pdbx_strand_id
1 'polypeptide(L)'
;MAAEIVAKNLTNVLKSVHELAVIYSVDVRLVAVSKTFPIDSIFACYEKGQRHFGENYIDELESKAKELVSRGVHDINWHFIGRLQSNKLKKICEIPGLWCIETLDNKKHADLLQSILGKDEKPLKVFIQVNTSGEKNKGGVEPEGLDELVDHVEGKCPNLSLIGLMTIGSISESKNQETNSDFELLVKLRDGLKARLKRTFELSMGMSSDYKLAIKYGSTNVRVGSEIFGERTIIMSLNEQRREELIEMIEGAFVHFTMNLCSADAHETTRYSMRRALKRPHQSSEDADPFEEGENGDWDFEDNEQQQSTSSGDSDTSNPVDNEFSRNSPELLGTTSKRLLTFRLRVLAQIYELLVENRHATKRDLFYESKKIYEQQSNFDRALTAVCNFLMASRSELHVISCSKGFAIGSLRLLNALDDNEINFRFGMIALNESLVNFDFAESDATAILILEKDSVFQHLLDEKFMEVFPKTILVTGRGYPDICTRQFLNWLASQLPNIPMFILTDADPYGIEIFLTYKYGSDRSWIESGGITLPQLKWIGFLPSEANNLSVPENQLLKLTNSDKRRIEKLSKRVLFLEENAVFDELAIMLSNNCKLEIEALYTLGDKFLSTIYLKYKLEPH
;
A
#
# COMPACT_ATOMS: atom_id res chain seq x y z
N MET A 1 3.41 3.42 27.90
CA MET A 1 3.50 4.90 27.82
C MET A 1 2.41 5.53 26.95
N ALA A 2 2.09 4.99 25.76
CA ALA A 2 1.04 5.54 24.87
C ALA A 2 -0.38 5.59 25.47
N ALA A 3 -0.85 4.53 26.15
CA ALA A 3 -2.20 4.49 26.74
C ALA A 3 -2.43 5.62 27.78
N GLU A 4 -1.41 5.96 28.57
CA GLU A 4 -1.47 7.06 29.54
C GLU A 4 -1.56 8.43 28.86
N ILE A 5 -0.85 8.62 27.74
CA ILE A 5 -0.92 9.85 26.93
C ILE A 5 -2.32 10.01 26.35
N VAL A 6 -2.88 8.95 25.76
CA VAL A 6 -4.25 8.97 25.21
C VAL A 6 -5.28 9.30 26.29
N ALA A 7 -5.18 8.67 27.46
CA ALA A 7 -6.08 8.95 28.59
C ALA A 7 -5.96 10.39 29.10
N LYS A 8 -4.74 10.94 29.15
CA LYS A 8 -4.49 12.35 29.52
C LYS A 8 -5.08 13.30 28.49
N ASN A 9 -4.88 13.04 27.21
CA ASN A 9 -5.38 13.83 26.10
C ASN A 9 -6.91 13.86 26.10
N LEU A 10 -7.56 12.70 26.24
CA LEU A 10 -9.01 12.60 26.41
C LEU A 10 -9.50 13.49 27.56
N THR A 11 -8.84 13.46 28.71
CA THR A 11 -9.22 14.27 29.87
C THR A 11 -9.17 15.77 29.56
N ASN A 12 -8.16 16.22 28.79
CA ASN A 12 -8.05 17.61 28.35
C ASN A 12 -9.18 18.01 27.39
N VAL A 13 -9.48 17.16 26.41
CA VAL A 13 -10.56 17.39 25.44
C VAL A 13 -11.91 17.41 26.15
N LEU A 14 -12.19 16.45 27.04
CA LEU A 14 -13.42 16.43 27.86
C LEU A 14 -13.59 17.72 28.67
N LYS A 15 -12.51 18.21 29.29
CA LYS A 15 -12.52 19.48 30.01
C LYS A 15 -12.86 20.65 29.08
N SER A 16 -12.21 20.73 27.92
CA SER A 16 -12.47 21.80 26.95
C SER A 16 -13.91 21.75 26.42
N VAL A 17 -14.44 20.56 26.12
CA VAL A 17 -15.82 20.38 25.66
C VAL A 17 -16.79 20.80 26.76
N HIS A 18 -16.56 20.38 28.00
CA HIS A 18 -17.42 20.74 29.13
C HIS A 18 -17.46 22.26 29.39
N GLU A 19 -16.30 22.91 29.40
CA GLU A 19 -16.21 24.36 29.60
C GLU A 19 -16.98 25.13 28.51
N LEU A 20 -16.81 24.74 27.24
CA LEU A 20 -17.51 25.38 26.12
C LEU A 20 -19.01 25.07 26.12
N ALA A 21 -19.40 23.84 26.44
CA ALA A 21 -20.79 23.43 26.59
C ALA A 21 -21.53 24.29 27.63
N VAL A 22 -20.89 24.57 28.77
CA VAL A 22 -21.42 25.46 29.80
C VAL A 22 -21.50 26.91 29.30
N ILE A 23 -20.43 27.43 28.69
CA ILE A 23 -20.37 28.82 28.18
C ILE A 23 -21.49 29.08 27.17
N TYR A 24 -21.71 28.16 26.24
CA TYR A 24 -22.68 28.33 25.17
C TYR A 24 -24.05 27.70 25.46
N SER A 25 -24.23 27.11 26.65
CA SER A 25 -25.48 26.45 27.08
C SER A 25 -25.95 25.38 26.07
N VAL A 26 -25.01 24.54 25.61
CA VAL A 26 -25.25 23.45 24.66
C VAL A 26 -24.93 22.13 25.35
N ASP A 27 -25.78 21.11 25.17
CA ASP A 27 -25.44 19.74 25.58
C ASP A 27 -24.60 19.08 24.47
N VAL A 28 -23.33 18.82 24.77
CA VAL A 28 -22.34 18.37 23.78
C VAL A 28 -21.84 16.98 24.12
N ARG A 29 -22.01 16.07 23.17
CA ARG A 29 -21.44 14.72 23.19
C ARG A 29 -20.08 14.71 22.49
N LEU A 30 -19.04 14.29 23.21
CA LEU A 30 -17.75 13.97 22.61
C LEU A 30 -17.79 12.57 21.99
N VAL A 31 -17.58 12.47 20.68
CA VAL A 31 -17.38 11.22 19.96
C VAL A 31 -15.87 11.06 19.73
N ALA A 32 -15.25 10.13 20.45
CA ALA A 32 -13.81 9.87 20.34
C ALA A 32 -13.54 9.03 19.08
N VAL A 33 -12.92 9.62 18.06
CA VAL A 33 -12.69 8.98 16.76
C VAL A 33 -11.42 8.13 16.83
N SER A 34 -11.59 6.80 16.88
CA SER A 34 -10.53 5.84 17.20
C SER A 34 -10.00 5.04 16.01
N LYS A 35 -10.43 5.37 14.79
CA LYS A 35 -9.93 4.71 13.57
C LYS A 35 -8.41 4.69 13.52
N THR A 36 -7.87 3.59 13.01
CA THR A 36 -6.43 3.30 12.90
C THR A 36 -5.66 3.18 14.21
N PHE A 37 -6.31 3.33 15.38
CA PHE A 37 -5.67 3.15 16.68
C PHE A 37 -5.99 1.77 17.28
N PRO A 38 -5.03 1.15 18.00
CA PRO A 38 -5.21 -0.15 18.61
C PRO A 38 -6.28 -0.11 19.71
N ILE A 39 -6.84 -1.28 20.00
CA ILE A 39 -7.90 -1.47 20.99
C ILE A 39 -7.50 -1.02 22.40
N ASP A 40 -6.21 -1.10 22.76
CA ASP A 40 -5.72 -0.68 24.07
C ASP A 40 -5.85 0.84 24.27
N SER A 41 -5.71 1.64 23.20
CA SER A 41 -5.98 3.09 23.25
C SER A 41 -7.46 3.38 23.49
N ILE A 42 -8.36 2.57 22.92
CA ILE A 42 -9.81 2.67 23.14
C ILE A 42 -10.13 2.27 24.58
N PHE A 43 -9.52 1.20 25.07
CA PHE A 43 -9.71 0.74 26.45
C PHE A 43 -9.23 1.79 27.47
N ALA A 44 -8.09 2.44 27.23
CA ALA A 44 -7.60 3.54 28.07
C ALA A 44 -8.58 4.72 28.13
N CYS A 45 -9.19 5.08 27.00
CA CYS A 45 -10.27 6.08 26.97
C CYS A 45 -11.52 5.61 27.72
N TYR A 46 -11.90 4.35 27.54
CA TYR A 46 -13.05 3.74 28.20
C TYR A 46 -12.93 3.76 29.73
N GLU A 47 -11.74 3.46 30.27
CA GLU A 47 -11.44 3.52 31.71
C GLU A 47 -11.56 4.94 32.30
N LYS A 48 -11.45 5.98 31.45
CA LYS A 48 -11.70 7.38 31.82
C LYS A 48 -13.17 7.80 31.69
N GLY A 49 -14.07 6.86 31.42
CA GLY A 49 -15.50 7.11 31.31
C GLY A 49 -16.00 7.44 29.90
N GLN A 50 -15.12 7.42 28.89
CA GLN A 50 -15.57 7.61 27.51
C GLN A 50 -16.45 6.42 27.09
N ARG A 51 -17.58 6.71 26.43
CA ARG A 51 -18.52 5.69 25.94
C ARG A 51 -18.83 5.82 24.46
N HIS A 52 -18.78 7.03 23.92
CA HIS A 52 -19.09 7.30 22.52
C HIS A 52 -17.82 7.29 21.67
N PHE A 53 -17.74 6.34 20.74
CA PHE A 53 -16.58 6.18 19.87
C PHE A 53 -16.99 6.21 18.40
N GLY A 54 -16.16 6.80 17.55
CA GLY A 54 -16.40 6.94 16.12
C GLY A 54 -15.44 6.09 15.30
N GLU A 55 -15.98 5.31 14.35
CA GLU A 55 -15.19 4.50 13.41
C GLU A 55 -15.61 4.74 11.95
N ASN A 56 -14.62 4.69 11.06
CA ASN A 56 -14.81 4.88 9.62
C ASN A 56 -14.97 3.56 8.87
N TYR A 57 -14.36 2.48 9.36
CA TYR A 57 -14.23 1.22 8.64
C TYR A 57 -15.05 0.15 9.32
N ILE A 58 -15.98 -0.47 8.59
CA ILE A 58 -16.90 -1.49 9.13
C ILE A 58 -16.14 -2.70 9.68
N ASP A 59 -15.09 -3.13 8.98
CA ASP A 59 -14.30 -4.31 9.39
C ASP A 59 -13.47 -4.03 10.65
N GLU A 60 -12.92 -2.82 10.77
CA GLU A 60 -12.22 -2.36 11.97
C GLU A 60 -13.18 -2.24 13.16
N LEU A 61 -14.32 -1.60 12.95
CA LEU A 61 -15.37 -1.44 13.94
C LEU A 61 -15.88 -2.79 14.47
N GLU A 62 -16.16 -3.74 13.57
CA GLU A 62 -16.60 -5.08 13.96
C GLU A 62 -15.55 -5.80 14.81
N SER A 63 -14.29 -5.77 14.38
CA SER A 63 -13.18 -6.40 15.10
C SER A 63 -13.05 -5.83 16.51
N LYS A 64 -13.01 -4.50 16.63
CA LYS A 64 -12.91 -3.78 17.92
C LYS A 64 -14.12 -4.05 18.81
N ALA A 65 -15.33 -4.04 18.27
CA ALA A 65 -16.54 -4.29 19.03
C ALA A 65 -16.56 -5.71 19.62
N LYS A 66 -16.22 -6.73 18.83
CA LYS A 66 -16.14 -8.12 19.30
C LYS A 66 -15.07 -8.30 20.38
N GLU A 67 -13.91 -7.67 20.20
CA GLU A 67 -12.83 -7.74 21.17
C GLU A 67 -13.18 -7.03 22.49
N LEU A 68 -13.83 -5.88 22.45
CA LEU A 68 -14.26 -5.19 23.67
C LEU A 68 -15.31 -6.02 24.44
N VAL A 69 -16.24 -6.65 23.73
CA VAL A 69 -17.21 -7.58 24.34
C VAL A 69 -16.50 -8.75 25.00
N SER A 70 -15.45 -9.32 24.38
CA SER A 70 -14.67 -10.41 24.98
C SER A 70 -13.87 -9.97 26.22
N ARG A 71 -13.51 -8.69 26.30
CA ARG A 71 -12.90 -8.04 27.48
C ARG A 71 -13.93 -7.62 28.56
N GLY A 72 -15.21 -7.95 28.39
CA GLY A 72 -16.27 -7.62 29.35
C GLY A 72 -16.82 -6.19 29.25
N VAL A 73 -16.52 -5.48 28.16
CA VAL A 73 -17.01 -4.13 27.89
C VAL A 73 -18.28 -4.22 27.04
N HIS A 74 -19.42 -3.80 27.61
CA HIS A 74 -20.74 -3.97 26.98
C HIS A 74 -21.53 -2.67 26.80
N ASP A 75 -21.06 -1.55 27.37
CA ASP A 75 -21.75 -0.26 27.38
C ASP A 75 -21.11 0.80 26.46
N ILE A 76 -20.35 0.36 25.45
CA ILE A 76 -19.85 1.25 24.39
C ILE A 76 -20.97 1.61 23.40
N ASN A 77 -20.96 2.87 22.98
CA ASN A 77 -21.83 3.45 21.97
C ASN A 77 -20.99 3.76 20.72
N TRP A 78 -21.08 2.90 19.71
CA TRP A 78 -20.39 3.09 18.44
C TRP A 78 -21.18 3.98 17.49
N HIS A 79 -20.49 4.99 16.96
CA HIS A 79 -20.95 5.86 15.90
C HIS A 79 -20.22 5.44 14.63
N PHE A 80 -20.97 5.03 13.61
CA PHE A 80 -20.37 4.83 12.30
C PHE A 80 -20.35 6.15 11.54
N ILE A 81 -19.15 6.63 11.22
CA ILE A 81 -18.91 7.94 10.62
C ILE A 81 -18.16 7.83 9.27
N GLY A 82 -18.05 6.61 8.73
CA GLY A 82 -17.49 6.35 7.40
C GLY A 82 -18.54 6.29 6.29
N ARG A 83 -18.07 6.21 5.04
CA ARG A 83 -18.96 6.08 3.87
C ARG A 83 -19.72 4.75 3.92
N LEU A 84 -21.02 4.80 3.72
CA LEU A 84 -21.86 3.60 3.66
C LEU A 84 -21.64 2.83 2.36
N GLN A 85 -21.41 1.52 2.48
CA GLN A 85 -21.29 0.59 1.36
C GLN A 85 -22.47 -0.38 1.39
N SER A 86 -23.27 -0.41 0.31
CA SER A 86 -24.53 -1.18 0.27
C SER A 86 -24.35 -2.66 0.62
N ASN A 87 -23.28 -3.31 0.17
CA ASN A 87 -22.98 -4.72 0.46
C ASN A 87 -22.56 -4.99 1.91
N LYS A 88 -22.21 -3.96 2.69
CA LYS A 88 -21.78 -4.09 4.09
C LYS A 88 -22.84 -3.59 5.09
N LEU A 89 -23.99 -3.09 4.63
CA LEU A 89 -25.05 -2.57 5.51
C LEU A 89 -25.65 -3.62 6.45
N LYS A 90 -25.69 -4.89 6.04
CA LYS A 90 -26.13 -5.96 6.94
C LYS A 90 -25.16 -6.14 8.10
N LYS A 91 -23.87 -6.17 7.76
CA LYS A 91 -22.77 -6.40 8.71
C LYS A 91 -22.70 -5.31 9.78
N ILE A 92 -22.82 -4.03 9.37
CA ILE A 92 -22.80 -2.91 10.33
C ILE A 92 -23.96 -2.99 11.34
N CYS A 93 -25.18 -3.34 10.90
CA CYS A 93 -26.33 -3.45 11.81
C CYS A 93 -26.19 -4.55 12.87
N GLU A 94 -25.33 -5.56 12.62
CA GLU A 94 -25.08 -6.67 13.55
C GLU A 94 -23.97 -6.36 14.57
N ILE A 95 -23.34 -5.17 14.50
CA ILE A 95 -22.21 -4.81 15.38
C ILE A 95 -22.71 -4.53 16.82
N PRO A 96 -22.18 -5.24 17.83
CA PRO A 96 -22.52 -4.99 19.23
C PRO A 96 -22.19 -3.55 19.64
N GLY A 97 -23.16 -2.88 20.26
CA GLY A 97 -23.00 -1.49 20.72
C GLY A 97 -23.13 -0.43 19.63
N LEU A 98 -23.58 -0.77 18.41
CA LEU A 98 -23.92 0.24 17.40
C LEU A 98 -25.00 1.18 17.95
N TRP A 99 -24.65 2.46 18.08
CA TRP A 99 -25.53 3.49 18.61
C TRP A 99 -26.19 4.31 17.50
N CYS A 100 -25.44 4.71 16.49
CA CYS A 100 -25.98 5.38 15.29
C CYS A 100 -25.10 5.20 14.04
N ILE A 101 -25.70 5.52 12.89
CA ILE A 101 -25.00 5.81 11.64
C ILE A 101 -25.10 7.32 11.38
N GLU A 102 -23.97 8.00 11.19
CA GLU A 102 -23.99 9.45 10.98
C GLU A 102 -23.96 9.89 9.51
N THR A 103 -23.78 8.93 8.59
CA THR A 103 -23.39 9.18 7.20
C THR A 103 -24.46 8.80 6.18
N LEU A 104 -25.74 8.79 6.58
CA LEU A 104 -26.85 8.50 5.66
C LEU A 104 -27.02 9.68 4.68
N ASP A 105 -26.88 9.42 3.38
CA ASP A 105 -26.88 10.48 2.36
C ASP A 105 -27.86 10.22 1.21
N ASN A 106 -28.51 9.07 1.16
CA ASN A 106 -29.43 8.74 0.07
C ASN A 106 -30.53 7.73 0.44
N LYS A 107 -31.60 7.73 -0.37
CA LYS A 107 -32.79 6.88 -0.17
C LYS A 107 -32.51 5.39 -0.29
N LYS A 108 -31.60 4.98 -1.18
CA LYS A 108 -31.27 3.55 -1.37
C LYS A 108 -30.65 2.95 -0.11
N HIS A 109 -29.77 3.69 0.55
CA HIS A 109 -29.21 3.28 1.84
C HIS A 109 -30.26 3.25 2.95
N ALA A 110 -31.17 4.23 2.98
CA ALA A 110 -32.27 4.25 3.94
C ALA A 110 -33.20 3.03 3.77
N ASP A 111 -33.60 2.72 2.54
CA ASP A 111 -34.44 1.57 2.20
C ASP A 111 -33.76 0.25 2.56
N LEU A 112 -32.46 0.14 2.28
CA LEU A 112 -31.70 -1.07 2.57
C LEU A 112 -31.55 -1.28 4.09
N LEU A 113 -31.20 -0.24 4.86
CA LEU A 113 -31.17 -0.31 6.33
C LEU A 113 -32.55 -0.67 6.90
N GLN A 114 -33.61 -0.02 6.41
CA GLN A 114 -34.99 -0.32 6.80
C GLN A 114 -35.34 -1.81 6.56
N SER A 115 -34.88 -2.38 5.45
CA SER A 115 -35.16 -3.78 5.10
C SER A 115 -34.39 -4.80 5.94
N ILE A 116 -33.22 -4.41 6.46
CA ILE A 116 -32.34 -5.27 7.27
C ILE A 116 -32.81 -5.33 8.72
N LEU A 117 -33.22 -4.19 9.27
CA LEU A 117 -33.57 -4.05 10.69
C LEU A 117 -34.89 -4.76 11.00
N GLY A 118 -34.93 -5.48 12.14
CA GLY A 118 -36.11 -6.20 12.59
C GLY A 118 -37.23 -5.25 13.05
N LYS A 119 -38.49 -5.71 12.97
CA LYS A 119 -39.66 -4.92 13.44
C LYS A 119 -39.75 -4.80 14.97
N ASP A 120 -39.13 -5.72 15.70
CA ASP A 120 -39.18 -5.78 17.17
C ASP A 120 -37.93 -5.15 17.84
N GLU A 121 -37.02 -4.60 17.04
CA GLU A 121 -35.80 -3.95 17.51
C GLU A 121 -36.03 -2.45 17.74
N LYS A 122 -35.21 -1.83 18.61
CA LYS A 122 -35.22 -0.37 18.74
C LYS A 122 -34.80 0.26 17.41
N PRO A 123 -35.50 1.30 16.90
CA PRO A 123 -35.11 1.96 15.67
C PRO A 123 -33.67 2.44 15.71
N LEU A 124 -32.91 2.15 14.65
CA LEU A 124 -31.53 2.57 14.51
C LEU A 124 -31.47 4.09 14.35
N LYS A 125 -30.71 4.75 15.21
CA LYS A 125 -30.51 6.20 15.12
C LYS A 125 -29.68 6.53 13.88
N VAL A 126 -30.11 7.53 13.14
CA VAL A 126 -29.38 8.03 11.97
C VAL A 126 -29.26 9.54 12.00
N PHE A 127 -28.11 10.03 11.54
CA PHE A 127 -27.99 11.40 11.04
C PHE A 127 -27.99 11.37 9.52
N ILE A 128 -28.53 12.44 8.93
CA ILE A 128 -28.33 12.69 7.49
C ILE A 128 -27.07 13.52 7.31
N GLN A 129 -26.13 13.02 6.52
CA GLN A 129 -24.95 13.77 6.13
C GLN A 129 -25.30 14.73 5.00
N VAL A 130 -25.02 16.01 5.21
CA VAL A 130 -25.23 17.08 4.23
C VAL A 130 -23.89 17.55 3.69
N ASN A 131 -23.77 17.68 2.37
CA ASN A 131 -22.62 18.31 1.74
C ASN A 131 -22.73 19.84 1.87
N THR A 132 -22.20 20.41 2.96
CA THR A 132 -22.26 21.86 3.16
C THR A 132 -21.19 22.63 2.39
N SER A 133 -20.12 21.96 1.94
CA SER A 133 -18.97 22.63 1.31
C SER A 133 -19.14 22.87 -0.19
N GLY A 134 -20.10 22.20 -0.83
CA GLY A 134 -20.32 22.26 -2.28
C GLY A 134 -19.22 21.59 -3.12
N GLU A 135 -18.29 20.89 -2.48
CA GLU A 135 -17.22 20.15 -3.17
C GLU A 135 -17.78 18.80 -3.66
N LYS A 136 -17.72 18.55 -4.97
CA LYS A 136 -18.27 17.33 -5.60
C LYS A 136 -17.68 16.02 -5.08
N ASN A 137 -16.46 16.07 -4.55
CA ASN A 137 -15.74 14.89 -4.07
C ASN A 137 -16.08 14.56 -2.61
N LYS A 138 -16.89 15.37 -1.93
CA LYS A 138 -17.34 15.09 -0.56
C LYS A 138 -18.69 14.41 -0.56
N GLY A 139 -18.84 13.43 0.34
CA GLY A 139 -20.11 12.71 0.53
C GLY A 139 -21.17 13.58 1.21
N GLY A 140 -22.42 13.13 1.12
CA GLY A 140 -23.57 13.82 1.70
C GLY A 140 -24.63 14.16 0.65
N VAL A 141 -25.85 14.37 1.11
CA VAL A 141 -26.92 14.92 0.28
C VAL A 141 -26.67 16.41 0.08
N GLU A 142 -26.92 16.92 -1.13
CA GLU A 142 -26.91 18.37 -1.36
C GLU A 142 -28.03 19.05 -0.54
N PRO A 143 -27.83 20.30 -0.07
CA PRO A 143 -28.83 21.01 0.72
C PRO A 143 -30.24 21.02 0.12
N GLU A 144 -30.34 21.12 -1.21
CA GLU A 144 -31.61 21.12 -1.94
C GLU A 144 -32.31 19.74 -1.92
N GLY A 145 -31.56 18.65 -1.77
CA GLY A 145 -32.08 17.28 -1.69
C GLY A 145 -32.43 16.82 -0.27
N LEU A 146 -32.11 17.62 0.75
CA LEU A 146 -32.28 17.24 2.15
C LEU A 146 -33.73 16.95 2.51
N ASP A 147 -34.66 17.84 2.17
CA ASP A 147 -36.07 17.69 2.52
C ASP A 147 -36.67 16.40 1.92
N GLU A 148 -36.29 16.08 0.68
CA GLU A 148 -36.74 14.87 -0.01
C GLU A 148 -36.26 13.58 0.68
N LEU A 149 -35.04 13.59 1.22
CA LEU A 149 -34.49 12.47 1.97
C LEU A 149 -35.11 12.36 3.36
N VAL A 150 -35.29 13.49 4.06
CA VAL A 150 -35.96 13.54 5.38
C VAL A 150 -37.38 12.98 5.27
N ASP A 151 -38.16 13.42 4.28
CA ASP A 151 -39.54 12.95 4.09
C ASP A 151 -39.60 11.45 3.78
N HIS A 152 -38.60 10.94 3.06
CA HIS A 152 -38.49 9.52 2.78
C HIS A 152 -38.17 8.72 4.05
N VAL A 153 -37.21 9.16 4.86
CA VAL A 153 -36.85 8.47 6.12
C VAL A 153 -38.02 8.49 7.11
N GLU A 154 -38.62 9.65 7.35
CA GLU A 154 -39.76 9.79 8.29
C GLU A 154 -41.01 9.02 7.82
N GLY A 155 -41.27 9.00 6.50
CA GLY A 155 -42.49 8.42 5.95
C GLY A 155 -42.41 6.93 5.65
N LYS A 156 -41.21 6.39 5.36
CA LYS A 156 -41.04 5.01 4.84
C LYS A 156 -40.08 4.14 5.63
N CYS A 157 -39.31 4.70 6.57
CA CYS A 157 -38.30 3.96 7.30
C CYS A 157 -38.57 3.94 8.82
N PRO A 158 -39.63 3.28 9.30
CA PRO A 158 -39.98 3.25 10.73
C PRO A 158 -38.94 2.58 11.64
N ASN A 159 -38.06 1.75 11.09
CA ASN A 159 -36.94 1.14 11.82
C ASN A 159 -35.73 2.07 11.90
N LEU A 160 -35.81 3.27 11.31
CA LEU A 160 -34.81 4.33 11.43
C LEU A 160 -35.38 5.47 12.26
N SER A 161 -34.56 6.01 13.16
CA SER A 161 -34.87 7.20 13.94
C SER A 161 -33.95 8.33 13.50
N LEU A 162 -34.45 9.27 12.71
CA LEU A 162 -33.71 10.46 12.32
C LEU A 162 -33.51 11.39 13.53
N ILE A 163 -32.29 11.43 14.06
CA ILE A 163 -31.95 12.20 15.26
C ILE A 163 -31.30 13.54 14.96
N GLY A 164 -30.71 13.73 13.77
CA GLY A 164 -29.98 14.96 13.48
C GLY A 164 -29.41 15.07 12.07
N LEU A 165 -28.63 16.13 11.86
CA LEU A 165 -27.84 16.36 10.66
C LEU A 165 -26.33 16.28 10.98
N MET A 166 -25.55 15.85 10.01
CA MET A 166 -24.10 15.76 10.09
C MET A 166 -23.45 16.51 8.93
N THR A 167 -22.33 17.19 9.17
CA THR A 167 -21.43 17.64 8.09
C THR A 167 -19.98 17.36 8.43
N ILE A 168 -19.18 17.10 7.39
CA ILE A 168 -17.72 17.09 7.47
C ILE A 168 -17.17 18.52 7.33
N GLY A 169 -17.82 19.37 6.52
CA GLY A 169 -17.35 20.71 6.19
C GLY A 169 -16.13 20.75 5.27
N SER A 170 -15.64 21.95 4.98
CA SER A 170 -14.47 22.22 4.16
C SER A 170 -13.19 22.39 4.99
N ILE A 171 -12.05 22.02 4.41
CA ILE A 171 -10.74 22.18 5.07
C ILE A 171 -10.39 23.68 5.20
N SER A 172 -10.79 24.48 4.21
CA SER A 172 -10.60 25.95 4.22
C SER A 172 -11.33 26.59 5.39
N GLU A 173 -12.60 26.25 5.61
CA GLU A 173 -13.40 26.81 6.71
C GLU A 173 -12.94 26.26 8.08
N SER A 174 -12.45 25.02 8.13
CA SER A 174 -11.90 24.41 9.36
C SER A 174 -10.66 25.16 9.90
N LYS A 175 -9.96 25.93 9.06
CA LYS A 175 -8.80 26.74 9.48
C LYS A 175 -9.19 28.12 10.02
N ASN A 176 -10.41 28.57 9.76
CA ASN A 176 -10.90 29.83 10.27
C ASN A 176 -11.32 29.66 11.75
N GLN A 177 -10.75 30.48 12.63
CA GLN A 177 -10.99 30.38 14.08
C GLN A 177 -12.20 31.18 14.56
N GLU A 178 -12.78 32.04 13.71
CA GLU A 178 -13.84 32.97 14.13
C GLU A 178 -15.22 32.61 13.58
N THR A 179 -15.26 32.18 12.32
CA THR A 179 -16.50 31.89 11.57
C THR A 179 -16.35 30.64 10.71
N ASN A 180 -17.45 29.93 10.48
CA ASN A 180 -17.47 28.76 9.60
C ASN A 180 -18.82 28.67 8.88
N SER A 181 -18.80 28.93 7.57
CA SER A 181 -20.00 28.97 6.73
C SER A 181 -20.67 27.60 6.56
N ASP A 182 -19.90 26.51 6.64
CA ASP A 182 -20.43 25.14 6.65
C ASP A 182 -21.33 24.90 7.88
N PHE A 183 -20.89 25.35 9.06
CA PHE A 183 -21.66 25.22 10.30
C PHE A 183 -22.91 26.11 10.28
N GLU A 184 -22.80 27.33 9.78
CA GLU A 184 -23.94 28.24 9.60
C GLU A 184 -25.03 27.62 8.72
N LEU A 185 -24.63 27.03 7.60
CA LEU A 185 -25.55 26.36 6.70
C LEU A 185 -26.23 25.16 7.38
N LEU A 186 -25.47 24.31 8.09
CA LEU A 186 -26.06 23.14 8.76
C LEU A 186 -27.04 23.54 9.87
N VAL A 187 -26.73 24.59 10.65
CA VAL A 187 -27.63 25.15 11.67
C VAL A 187 -28.92 25.66 11.03
N LYS A 188 -28.82 26.41 9.93
CA LYS A 188 -29.99 26.92 9.19
C LYS A 188 -30.89 25.79 8.69
N LEU A 189 -30.29 24.73 8.12
CA LEU A 189 -31.04 23.56 7.65
C LEU A 189 -31.74 22.84 8.82
N ARG A 190 -31.03 22.64 9.94
CA ARG A 190 -31.60 22.06 11.17
C ARG A 190 -32.77 22.87 11.71
N ASP A 191 -32.64 24.19 11.77
CA ASP A 191 -33.70 25.08 12.27
C ASP A 191 -34.93 25.07 11.36
N GLY A 192 -34.72 24.99 10.04
CA GLY A 192 -35.79 24.76 9.06
C GLY A 192 -36.55 23.46 9.33
N LEU A 193 -35.83 22.35 9.52
CA LEU A 193 -36.42 21.06 9.89
C LEU A 193 -37.13 21.10 11.25
N LYS A 194 -36.55 21.78 12.24
CA LYS A 194 -37.15 21.94 13.57
C LYS A 194 -38.49 22.68 13.49
N ALA A 195 -38.57 23.75 12.70
CA ALA A 195 -39.81 24.49 12.48
C ALA A 195 -40.86 23.64 11.74
N ARG A 196 -40.43 22.91 10.70
CA ARG A 196 -41.29 22.06 9.86
C ARG A 196 -41.86 20.86 10.61
N LEU A 197 -41.02 20.14 11.35
CA LEU A 197 -41.35 18.87 12.02
C LEU A 197 -41.67 19.04 13.51
N LYS A 198 -41.59 20.28 14.04
CA LYS A 198 -41.91 20.63 15.43
C LYS A 198 -41.17 19.79 16.49
N ARG A 199 -39.94 19.36 16.18
CA ARG A 199 -39.05 18.65 17.11
C ARG A 199 -37.61 19.10 16.94
N THR A 200 -36.79 18.89 17.96
CA THR A 200 -35.37 19.23 17.92
C THR A 200 -34.56 18.17 17.19
N PHE A 201 -33.49 18.61 16.53
CA PHE A 201 -32.54 17.75 15.83
C PHE A 201 -31.13 18.06 16.33
N GLU A 202 -30.36 17.00 16.53
CA GLU A 202 -28.94 17.06 16.87
C GLU A 202 -28.13 17.56 15.66
N LEU A 203 -27.00 18.20 15.95
CA LEU A 203 -25.97 18.59 14.98
C LEU A 203 -24.70 17.82 15.30
N SER A 204 -24.19 17.08 14.31
CA SER A 204 -22.87 16.44 14.36
C SER A 204 -21.92 17.19 13.44
N MET A 205 -21.09 18.05 14.03
CA MET A 205 -20.15 18.90 13.31
C MET A 205 -19.03 19.35 14.24
N GLY A 206 -17.83 19.58 13.68
CA GLY A 206 -16.63 19.88 14.44
C GLY A 206 -15.75 18.65 14.68
N MET A 207 -14.50 18.77 14.24
CA MET A 207 -13.41 17.80 14.39
C MET A 207 -12.27 18.42 15.21
N SER A 208 -11.12 17.73 15.32
CA SER A 208 -9.99 18.21 16.12
C SER A 208 -9.61 19.68 15.86
N SER A 209 -9.62 20.12 14.61
CA SER A 209 -9.20 21.49 14.24
C SER A 209 -10.20 22.58 14.63
N ASP A 210 -11.49 22.26 14.76
CA ASP A 210 -12.57 23.25 14.76
C ASP A 210 -13.75 22.92 15.71
N TYR A 211 -13.66 21.87 16.53
CA TYR A 211 -14.76 21.49 17.44
C TYR A 211 -15.13 22.58 18.42
N LYS A 212 -14.16 23.41 18.86
CA LYS A 212 -14.43 24.53 19.76
C LYS A 212 -15.35 25.56 19.11
N LEU A 213 -15.11 25.84 17.82
CA LEU A 213 -15.95 26.71 17.02
C LEU A 213 -17.31 26.05 16.77
N ALA A 214 -17.34 24.76 16.45
CA ALA A 214 -18.59 24.02 16.26
C ALA A 214 -19.52 24.07 17.49
N ILE A 215 -18.97 23.98 18.71
CA ILE A 215 -19.76 24.11 19.96
C ILE A 215 -20.38 25.51 20.07
N LYS A 216 -19.63 26.56 19.73
CA LYS A 216 -20.17 27.94 19.67
C LYS A 216 -21.33 28.07 18.69
N TYR A 217 -21.32 27.32 17.59
CA TYR A 217 -22.42 27.23 16.62
C TYR A 217 -23.56 26.29 17.04
N GLY A 218 -23.49 25.66 18.21
CA GLY A 218 -24.55 24.80 18.73
C GLY A 218 -24.41 23.32 18.33
N SER A 219 -23.19 22.85 18.02
CA SER A 219 -22.93 21.43 17.81
C SER A 219 -23.28 20.61 19.05
N THR A 220 -24.01 19.52 18.85
CA THR A 220 -24.38 18.56 19.91
C THR A 220 -23.49 17.31 19.90
N ASN A 221 -22.75 17.08 18.81
CA ASN A 221 -21.79 15.99 18.67
C ASN A 221 -20.52 16.53 18.02
N VAL A 222 -19.40 16.45 18.74
CA VAL A 222 -18.07 16.78 18.21
C VAL A 222 -17.24 15.52 18.06
N ARG A 223 -16.62 15.34 16.90
CA ARG A 223 -15.92 14.11 16.49
C ARG A 223 -14.41 14.33 16.54
N VAL A 224 -13.80 14.12 17.69
CA VAL A 224 -12.39 14.45 17.94
C VAL A 224 -11.52 13.20 17.87
N GLY A 225 -10.47 13.25 17.06
CA GLY A 225 -9.54 12.13 16.84
C GLY A 225 -8.12 12.48 17.27
N SER A 226 -7.41 13.25 16.44
CA SER A 226 -5.98 13.56 16.64
C SER A 226 -5.65 14.26 17.97
N GLU A 227 -6.53 15.11 18.50
CA GLU A 227 -6.30 15.71 19.83
C GLU A 227 -6.38 14.68 20.97
N ILE A 228 -7.02 13.52 20.76
CA ILE A 228 -7.15 12.45 21.75
C ILE A 228 -6.05 11.40 21.53
N PHE A 229 -5.96 10.85 20.33
CA PHE A 229 -5.15 9.67 20.03
C PHE A 229 -3.75 10.00 19.49
N GLY A 230 -3.48 11.27 19.16
CA GLY A 230 -2.23 11.72 18.54
C GLY A 230 -2.34 11.90 17.03
N GLU A 231 -1.32 12.52 16.44
CA GLU A 231 -1.16 12.57 14.99
C GLU A 231 -1.05 11.14 14.44
N ARG A 232 -1.68 10.90 13.28
CA ARG A 232 -1.40 9.65 12.56
C ARG A 232 0.07 9.68 12.19
N THR A 233 0.74 8.53 12.23
CA THR A 233 2.04 8.42 11.58
C THR A 233 1.85 8.87 10.13
N ILE A 234 2.61 9.87 9.68
CA ILE A 234 2.45 10.53 8.36
C ILE A 234 2.31 9.48 7.24
N ILE A 235 3.04 8.38 7.37
CA ILE A 235 3.05 7.24 6.46
C ILE A 235 1.65 6.59 6.34
N MET A 236 0.92 6.39 7.44
CA MET A 236 -0.41 5.76 7.40
C MET A 236 -1.45 6.67 6.73
N SER A 237 -1.40 7.98 6.98
CA SER A 237 -2.31 8.93 6.31
C SER A 237 -2.02 9.07 4.81
N LEU A 238 -0.74 9.07 4.43
CA LEU A 238 -0.35 9.13 3.02
C LEU A 238 -0.78 7.86 2.27
N ASN A 239 -0.63 6.68 2.90
CA ASN A 239 -1.05 5.42 2.29
C ASN A 239 -2.58 5.35 2.12
N GLU A 240 -3.35 5.85 3.08
CA GLU A 240 -4.82 5.90 3.02
C GLU A 240 -5.30 6.83 1.90
N GLN A 241 -4.73 8.04 1.80
CA GLN A 241 -5.03 8.99 0.73
C GLN A 241 -4.63 8.42 -0.65
N ARG A 242 -3.42 7.86 -0.76
CA ARG A 242 -2.93 7.27 -2.01
C ARG A 242 -3.82 6.12 -2.47
N ARG A 243 -4.33 5.30 -1.55
CA ARG A 243 -5.27 4.22 -1.86
C ARG A 243 -6.57 4.77 -2.43
N GLU A 244 -7.13 5.83 -1.85
CA GLU A 244 -8.35 6.47 -2.36
C GLU A 244 -8.14 7.06 -3.76
N GLU A 245 -7.03 7.76 -3.99
CA GLU A 245 -6.65 8.28 -5.31
C GLU A 245 -6.55 7.16 -6.36
N LEU A 246 -5.92 6.02 -6.02
CA LEU A 246 -5.79 4.88 -6.93
C LEU A 246 -7.15 4.25 -7.27
N ILE A 247 -8.07 4.18 -6.30
CA ILE A 247 -9.44 3.71 -6.55
C ILE A 247 -10.13 4.63 -7.55
N GLU A 248 -10.07 5.95 -7.36
CA GLU A 248 -10.66 6.94 -8.27
C GLU A 248 -10.06 6.86 -9.68
N MET A 249 -8.73 6.70 -9.79
CA MET A 249 -8.06 6.52 -11.08
C MET A 249 -8.55 5.27 -11.83
N ILE A 250 -8.72 4.16 -11.12
CA ILE A 250 -9.21 2.91 -11.70
C ILE A 250 -10.68 3.05 -12.13
N GLU A 251 -11.53 3.68 -11.31
CA GLU A 251 -12.93 3.95 -11.66
C GLU A 251 -13.03 4.84 -12.91
N GLY A 252 -12.23 5.90 -12.98
CA GLY A 252 -12.12 6.76 -14.16
C GLY A 252 -11.70 5.99 -15.42
N ALA A 253 -10.71 5.09 -15.28
CA ALA A 253 -10.26 4.24 -16.39
C ALA A 253 -11.37 3.30 -16.89
N PHE A 254 -12.17 2.71 -15.99
CA PHE A 254 -13.32 1.91 -16.38
C PHE A 254 -14.39 2.73 -17.10
N VAL A 255 -14.72 3.93 -16.60
CA VAL A 255 -15.69 4.83 -17.26
C VAL A 255 -15.23 5.17 -18.68
N HIS A 256 -13.99 5.63 -18.84
CA HIS A 256 -13.43 5.97 -20.14
C HIS A 256 -13.47 4.78 -21.12
N PHE A 257 -13.12 3.58 -20.64
CA PHE A 257 -13.21 2.36 -21.45
C PHE A 257 -14.65 2.07 -21.90
N THR A 258 -15.62 2.16 -20.99
CA THR A 258 -17.03 1.92 -21.33
C THR A 258 -17.58 2.96 -22.32
N MET A 259 -17.18 4.23 -22.19
CA MET A 259 -17.57 5.27 -23.14
C MET A 259 -17.01 5.00 -24.53
N ASN A 260 -15.73 4.63 -24.63
CA ASN A 260 -15.10 4.29 -25.91
C ASN A 260 -15.74 3.06 -26.59
N LEU A 261 -16.22 2.10 -25.80
CA LEU A 261 -16.99 0.96 -26.31
C LEU A 261 -18.41 1.34 -26.78
N CYS A 262 -19.04 2.33 -26.13
CA CYS A 262 -20.36 2.83 -26.51
C CYS A 262 -20.31 3.73 -27.76
N SER A 263 -19.20 4.43 -28.00
CA SER A 263 -18.97 5.21 -29.22
C SER A 263 -18.48 4.38 -30.41
N ALA A 264 -17.94 3.18 -30.16
CA ALA A 264 -17.49 2.24 -31.20
C ALA A 264 -18.59 1.24 -31.58
N ASP A 265 -19.58 1.68 -32.34
CA ASP A 265 -20.53 0.79 -33.00
C ASP A 265 -19.85 0.05 -34.18
N ALA A 266 -19.29 -1.13 -33.89
CA ALA A 266 -19.32 -2.34 -34.74
C ALA A 266 -18.17 -3.30 -34.34
N HIS A 267 -18.38 -4.19 -33.38
CA HIS A 267 -17.89 -5.59 -33.47
C HIS A 267 -18.48 -6.43 -32.33
N GLU A 268 -19.42 -7.30 -32.73
CA GLU A 268 -20.26 -8.17 -31.88
C GLU A 268 -19.45 -9.22 -31.07
N THR A 269 -18.22 -9.52 -31.48
CA THR A 269 -17.34 -10.51 -30.84
C THR A 269 -16.72 -10.05 -29.51
N THR A 270 -16.56 -8.74 -29.29
CA THR A 270 -15.92 -8.22 -28.06
C THR A 270 -16.87 -8.27 -26.84
N ARG A 271 -18.19 -8.19 -27.09
CA ARG A 271 -19.23 -8.24 -26.04
C ARG A 271 -19.38 -9.64 -25.42
N TYR A 272 -19.14 -10.71 -26.16
CA TYR A 272 -19.35 -12.08 -25.70
C TYR A 272 -18.26 -12.54 -24.71
N SER A 273 -16.99 -12.25 -25.00
CA SER A 273 -15.85 -12.62 -24.14
C SER A 273 -15.84 -11.84 -22.82
N MET A 274 -16.27 -10.57 -22.81
CA MET A 274 -16.33 -9.72 -21.61
C MET A 274 -17.43 -10.13 -20.63
N ARG A 275 -18.61 -10.57 -21.10
CA ARG A 275 -19.68 -11.10 -20.22
C ARG A 275 -19.25 -12.34 -19.44
N ARG A 276 -18.22 -13.05 -19.91
CA ARG A 276 -17.64 -14.20 -19.22
C ARG A 276 -16.56 -13.79 -18.20
N ALA A 277 -15.78 -12.74 -18.49
CA ALA A 277 -14.75 -12.21 -17.59
C ALA A 277 -15.30 -11.41 -16.39
N LEU A 278 -16.49 -10.80 -16.54
CA LEU A 278 -17.16 -10.00 -15.50
C LEU A 278 -18.15 -10.81 -14.62
N LYS A 279 -18.32 -12.11 -14.86
CA LYS A 279 -19.15 -12.97 -14.00
C LYS A 279 -18.35 -13.47 -12.80
N ARG A 280 -18.86 -13.21 -11.59
CA ARG A 280 -18.35 -13.77 -10.32
C ARG A 280 -18.31 -15.30 -10.38
N PRO A 281 -17.25 -15.98 -9.90
CA PRO A 281 -17.25 -17.43 -9.82
C PRO A 281 -17.99 -17.85 -8.55
N HIS A 282 -19.32 -17.90 -8.59
CA HIS A 282 -20.13 -18.77 -7.73
C HIS A 282 -21.50 -18.98 -8.38
N GLN A 283 -21.57 -19.97 -9.27
CA GLN A 283 -22.74 -20.83 -9.44
C GLN A 283 -22.35 -22.00 -10.34
N SER A 284 -22.42 -23.19 -9.77
CA SER A 284 -22.38 -24.48 -10.44
C SER A 284 -23.64 -24.70 -11.26
N SER A 285 -23.50 -25.04 -12.54
CA SER A 285 -24.21 -26.16 -13.17
C SER A 285 -23.75 -26.36 -14.61
N GLU A 286 -23.68 -27.63 -14.95
CA GLU A 286 -23.45 -28.29 -16.24
C GLU A 286 -24.07 -27.57 -17.45
N ASP A 287 -23.27 -27.45 -18.51
CA ASP A 287 -23.52 -28.08 -19.81
C ASP A 287 -22.32 -27.87 -20.74
N ALA A 288 -21.85 -28.97 -21.31
CA ALA A 288 -20.75 -29.04 -22.24
C ALA A 288 -21.24 -28.90 -23.69
N ASP A 289 -20.42 -28.33 -24.56
CA ASP A 289 -20.12 -28.96 -25.86
C ASP A 289 -18.79 -28.44 -26.43
N PRO A 290 -18.07 -29.26 -27.21
CA PRO A 290 -16.65 -29.11 -27.52
C PRO A 290 -16.45 -28.25 -28.77
N PHE A 291 -15.30 -27.56 -28.86
CA PHE A 291 -14.81 -27.09 -30.15
C PHE A 291 -13.34 -27.46 -30.31
N GLU A 292 -13.07 -28.00 -31.49
CA GLU A 292 -11.97 -28.85 -31.91
C GLU A 292 -10.60 -28.15 -31.94
N GLU A 293 -9.57 -28.98 -31.80
CA GLU A 293 -8.16 -28.67 -31.96
C GLU A 293 -7.83 -28.19 -33.38
N GLY A 294 -7.07 -27.11 -33.46
CA GLY A 294 -6.44 -26.60 -34.69
C GLY A 294 -5.01 -26.16 -34.39
N GLU A 295 -4.09 -27.05 -34.73
CA GLU A 295 -2.63 -27.03 -34.80
C GLU A 295 -1.83 -25.72 -34.58
N ASN A 296 -0.81 -25.86 -33.73
CA ASN A 296 0.55 -25.28 -33.71
C ASN A 296 0.91 -24.14 -34.69
N GLY A 297 1.44 -23.07 -34.12
CA GLY A 297 2.32 -22.12 -34.79
C GLY A 297 3.09 -21.26 -33.78
N ASP A 298 4.33 -21.67 -33.48
CA ASP A 298 5.35 -20.80 -32.89
C ASP A 298 5.55 -19.60 -33.84
N TRP A 299 5.37 -18.39 -33.32
CA TRP A 299 5.75 -17.17 -34.03
C TRP A 299 6.40 -16.20 -33.04
N ASP A 300 7.72 -16.35 -32.93
CA ASP A 300 8.63 -15.25 -32.59
C ASP A 300 8.46 -14.15 -33.64
N PHE A 301 8.19 -12.92 -33.22
CA PHE A 301 8.27 -11.76 -34.10
C PHE A 301 9.38 -10.84 -33.64
N GLU A 302 10.40 -10.80 -34.51
CA GLU A 302 11.53 -9.88 -34.55
C GLU A 302 11.07 -8.43 -34.76
N ASP A 303 11.81 -7.50 -34.16
CA ASP A 303 11.75 -6.07 -34.40
C ASP A 303 12.01 -5.76 -35.89
N ASN A 304 11.27 -4.80 -36.44
CA ASN A 304 11.60 -4.23 -37.74
C ASN A 304 11.64 -2.69 -37.62
N GLU A 305 12.84 -2.18 -37.38
CA GLU A 305 13.22 -0.80 -37.69
C GLU A 305 13.31 -0.64 -39.21
N GLN A 306 12.60 0.33 -39.79
CA GLN A 306 13.03 0.95 -41.04
C GLN A 306 12.51 2.39 -41.21
N GLN A 307 13.44 3.31 -41.04
CA GLN A 307 13.74 4.51 -41.84
C GLN A 307 12.59 5.35 -42.43
N GLN A 308 12.54 6.64 -42.04
CA GLN A 308 12.35 7.73 -42.99
C GLN A 308 13.23 8.94 -42.62
N SER A 309 13.89 9.48 -43.64
CA SER A 309 14.90 10.53 -43.60
C SER A 309 14.35 11.90 -44.03
N THR A 310 14.85 12.94 -43.36
CA THR A 310 15.12 14.33 -43.80
C THR A 310 13.98 15.27 -44.25
N SER A 311 13.77 16.34 -43.47
CA SER A 311 13.97 17.73 -43.94
C SER A 311 14.14 18.72 -42.78
N SER A 312 14.96 19.73 -43.03
CA SER A 312 15.57 20.76 -42.18
C SER A 312 14.66 21.83 -41.55
N GLY A 313 15.09 22.34 -40.39
CA GLY A 313 15.09 23.78 -40.04
C GLY A 313 13.93 24.29 -39.18
N ASP A 314 14.11 24.41 -37.87
CA ASP A 314 14.39 25.70 -37.22
C ASP A 314 14.52 25.55 -35.69
N SER A 315 15.36 26.40 -35.13
CA SER A 315 15.80 26.43 -33.74
C SER A 315 14.71 26.86 -32.76
N ASP A 316 14.47 26.08 -31.71
CA ASP A 316 13.87 26.59 -30.48
C ASP A 316 14.50 25.93 -29.24
N THR A 317 15.22 26.74 -28.47
CA THR A 317 15.85 26.35 -27.22
C THR A 317 14.80 26.31 -26.11
N SER A 318 14.33 25.10 -25.76
CA SER A 318 13.56 24.84 -24.54
C SER A 318 14.07 23.57 -23.84
N ASN A 319 14.02 23.58 -22.51
CA ASN A 319 14.65 22.65 -21.58
C ASN A 319 14.43 21.14 -21.89
N PRO A 320 15.43 20.27 -21.66
CA PRO A 320 15.29 18.82 -21.89
C PRO A 320 14.40 18.08 -20.88
N VAL A 321 13.86 18.76 -19.86
CA VAL A 321 13.06 18.14 -18.78
C VAL A 321 11.56 18.12 -19.10
N ASP A 322 11.08 18.96 -20.02
CA ASP A 322 9.64 19.11 -20.30
C ASP A 322 9.15 18.26 -21.50
N ASN A 323 10.06 17.60 -22.23
CA ASN A 323 9.74 16.89 -23.47
C ASN A 323 9.68 15.35 -23.34
N GLU A 324 9.86 14.80 -22.15
CA GLU A 324 9.64 13.36 -21.85
C GLU A 324 8.22 13.04 -21.34
N PHE A 325 7.50 14.03 -20.80
CA PHE A 325 6.12 13.84 -20.33
C PHE A 325 5.06 13.75 -21.45
N SER A 326 5.41 14.16 -22.68
CA SER A 326 4.51 14.15 -23.84
C SER A 326 4.55 12.84 -24.65
N ARG A 327 5.58 12.00 -24.45
CA ARG A 327 5.76 10.73 -25.20
C ARG A 327 5.28 9.47 -24.48
N ASN A 328 4.86 9.58 -23.22
CA ASN A 328 4.31 8.48 -22.43
C ASN A 328 2.88 8.79 -22.00
N SER A 329 1.95 8.84 -22.96
CA SER A 329 0.56 8.48 -22.69
C SER A 329 0.41 7.00 -23.03
N PRO A 330 0.65 6.04 -22.11
CA PRO A 330 0.43 4.65 -22.47
C PRO A 330 -1.08 4.43 -22.33
N GLU A 331 -1.79 4.41 -23.45
CA GLU A 331 -3.14 3.87 -23.49
C GLU A 331 -3.07 2.41 -23.00
N LEU A 332 -3.28 2.18 -21.69
CA LEU A 332 -3.41 0.84 -21.09
C LEU A 332 -4.38 -0.03 -21.91
N LEU A 333 -5.35 0.65 -22.52
CA LEU A 333 -6.47 0.12 -23.28
C LEU A 333 -6.34 0.28 -24.81
N GLY A 334 -5.26 0.90 -25.31
CA GLY A 334 -5.02 1.22 -26.73
C GLY A 334 -4.36 0.10 -27.53
N THR A 335 -4.36 -1.13 -27.00
CA THR A 335 -3.81 -2.27 -27.72
C THR A 335 -4.85 -2.84 -28.70
N THR A 336 -4.42 -3.08 -29.94
CA THR A 336 -5.23 -3.81 -30.94
C THR A 336 -5.43 -5.28 -30.57
N SER A 337 -4.60 -5.82 -29.66
CA SER A 337 -4.70 -7.21 -29.19
C SER A 337 -5.80 -7.35 -28.14
N LYS A 338 -6.93 -7.94 -28.54
CA LYS A 338 -8.05 -8.29 -27.64
C LYS A 338 -7.59 -9.11 -26.42
N ARG A 339 -6.58 -9.96 -26.61
CA ARG A 339 -6.05 -10.85 -25.57
C ARG A 339 -5.27 -10.07 -24.52
N LEU A 340 -4.34 -9.20 -24.94
CA LEU A 340 -3.58 -8.36 -24.00
C LEU A 340 -4.47 -7.37 -23.26
N LEU A 341 -5.45 -6.78 -23.96
CA LEU A 341 -6.46 -5.93 -23.36
C LEU A 341 -7.23 -6.66 -22.25
N THR A 342 -7.66 -7.90 -22.53
CA THR A 342 -8.36 -8.74 -21.55
C THR A 342 -7.51 -8.98 -20.30
N PHE A 343 -6.21 -9.27 -20.47
CA PHE A 343 -5.32 -9.50 -19.32
C PHE A 343 -5.18 -8.25 -18.45
N ARG A 344 -4.94 -7.10 -19.06
CA ARG A 344 -4.80 -5.81 -18.36
C ARG A 344 -6.07 -5.41 -17.62
N LEU A 345 -7.23 -5.52 -18.28
CA LEU A 345 -8.54 -5.24 -17.65
C LEU A 345 -8.82 -6.18 -16.47
N ARG A 346 -8.45 -7.46 -16.60
CA ARG A 346 -8.65 -8.42 -15.51
C ARG A 346 -7.77 -8.10 -14.31
N VAL A 347 -6.49 -7.76 -14.52
CA VAL A 347 -5.61 -7.33 -13.44
C VAL A 347 -6.13 -6.05 -12.79
N LEU A 348 -6.54 -5.06 -13.58
CA LEU A 348 -7.09 -3.80 -13.08
C LEU A 348 -8.32 -4.02 -12.19
N ALA A 349 -9.23 -4.92 -12.59
CA ALA A 349 -10.40 -5.29 -11.80
C ALA A 349 -10.04 -6.02 -10.50
N GLN A 350 -9.08 -6.95 -10.54
CA GLN A 350 -8.61 -7.62 -9.32
C GLN A 350 -7.97 -6.64 -8.34
N ILE A 351 -7.16 -5.69 -8.83
CA ILE A 351 -6.53 -4.66 -8.00
C ILE A 351 -7.58 -3.71 -7.41
N TYR A 352 -8.59 -3.31 -8.19
CA TYR A 352 -9.72 -2.53 -7.67
C TYR A 352 -10.40 -3.22 -6.48
N GLU A 353 -10.69 -4.52 -6.58
CA GLU A 353 -11.25 -5.30 -5.47
C GLU A 353 -10.31 -5.29 -4.25
N LEU A 354 -9.00 -5.48 -4.44
CA LEU A 354 -8.02 -5.43 -3.34
C LEU A 354 -8.03 -4.09 -2.61
N LEU A 355 -8.06 -2.98 -3.35
CA LEU A 355 -8.01 -1.63 -2.79
C LEU A 355 -9.32 -1.27 -2.08
N VAL A 356 -10.48 -1.57 -2.69
CA VAL A 356 -11.80 -1.28 -2.11
C VAL A 356 -12.07 -2.11 -0.85
N GLU A 357 -11.66 -3.38 -0.85
CA GLU A 357 -11.81 -4.28 0.29
C GLU A 357 -10.68 -4.12 1.32
N ASN A 358 -9.66 -3.32 1.01
CA ASN A 358 -8.44 -3.15 1.80
C ASN A 358 -7.78 -4.50 2.16
N ARG A 359 -7.76 -5.42 1.20
CA ARG A 359 -7.14 -6.75 1.32
C ARG A 359 -5.88 -6.85 0.46
N HIS A 360 -5.00 -7.77 0.82
CA HIS A 360 -3.73 -8.01 0.13
C HIS A 360 -3.74 -9.39 -0.51
N ALA A 361 -3.04 -9.55 -1.64
CA ALA A 361 -2.90 -10.83 -2.33
C ALA A 361 -1.51 -10.98 -2.96
N THR A 362 -1.02 -12.22 -3.08
CA THR A 362 0.23 -12.47 -3.80
C THR A 362 0.00 -12.54 -5.30
N LYS A 363 1.06 -12.38 -6.11
CA LYS A 363 0.99 -12.58 -7.57
C LYS A 363 0.41 -13.95 -7.96
N ARG A 364 0.71 -14.99 -7.17
CA ARG A 364 0.23 -16.34 -7.45
C ARG A 364 -1.25 -16.46 -7.17
N ASP A 365 -1.73 -15.89 -6.07
CA ASP A 365 -3.16 -15.91 -5.74
C ASP A 365 -3.97 -15.27 -6.87
N LEU A 366 -3.57 -14.07 -7.30
CA LEU A 366 -4.22 -13.35 -8.38
C LEU A 366 -4.15 -14.10 -9.73
N PHE A 367 -3.02 -14.72 -10.04
CA PHE A 367 -2.90 -15.57 -11.23
C PHE A 367 -3.84 -16.77 -11.16
N TYR A 368 -3.91 -17.47 -10.02
CA TYR A 368 -4.72 -18.68 -9.87
C TYR A 368 -6.22 -18.40 -9.87
N GLU A 369 -6.67 -17.29 -9.28
CA GLU A 369 -8.05 -16.81 -9.35
C GLU A 369 -8.57 -16.73 -10.80
N SER A 370 -7.67 -16.45 -11.75
CA SER A 370 -8.01 -16.24 -13.16
C SER A 370 -7.10 -17.04 -14.11
N LYS A 371 -6.62 -18.21 -13.69
CA LYS A 371 -5.62 -19.01 -14.44
C LYS A 371 -6.05 -19.31 -15.88
N LYS A 372 -7.35 -19.58 -16.07
CA LYS A 372 -7.94 -19.84 -17.40
C LYS A 372 -7.82 -18.66 -18.36
N ILE A 373 -7.77 -17.43 -17.83
CA ILE A 373 -7.60 -16.22 -18.64
C ILE A 373 -6.13 -16.06 -18.99
N TYR A 374 -5.23 -16.10 -18.00
CA TYR A 374 -3.81 -15.79 -18.23
C TYR A 374 -3.03 -16.91 -18.92
N GLU A 375 -3.43 -18.16 -18.72
CA GLU A 375 -2.77 -19.42 -19.15
C GLU A 375 -1.38 -19.63 -18.53
N GLN A 376 -0.47 -18.66 -18.69
CA GLN A 376 0.89 -18.66 -18.17
C GLN A 376 1.11 -17.51 -17.18
N GLN A 377 1.92 -17.76 -16.14
CA GLN A 377 2.29 -16.73 -15.15
C GLN A 377 2.94 -15.50 -15.82
N SER A 378 3.75 -15.72 -16.87
CA SER A 378 4.44 -14.64 -17.59
C SER A 378 3.48 -13.65 -18.26
N ASN A 379 2.26 -14.07 -18.62
CA ASN A 379 1.23 -13.21 -19.18
C ASN A 379 0.60 -12.33 -18.09
N PHE A 380 0.33 -12.91 -16.92
CA PHE A 380 -0.12 -12.16 -15.75
C PHE A 380 0.93 -11.13 -15.33
N ASP A 381 2.19 -11.53 -15.22
CA ASP A 381 3.28 -10.65 -14.79
C ASP A 381 3.41 -9.45 -15.75
N ARG A 382 3.39 -9.68 -17.07
CA ARG A 382 3.40 -8.61 -18.09
C ARG A 382 2.18 -7.68 -17.99
N ALA A 383 1.01 -8.21 -17.71
CA ALA A 383 -0.21 -7.41 -17.53
C ALA A 383 -0.14 -6.57 -16.23
N LEU A 384 0.38 -7.15 -15.15
CA LEU A 384 0.61 -6.45 -13.88
C LEU A 384 1.61 -5.32 -14.03
N THR A 385 2.75 -5.54 -14.70
CA THR A 385 3.72 -4.46 -14.98
C THR A 385 3.08 -3.32 -15.77
N ALA A 386 2.25 -3.63 -16.78
CA ALA A 386 1.54 -2.62 -17.54
C ALA A 386 0.56 -1.80 -16.68
N VAL A 387 -0.15 -2.45 -15.75
CA VAL A 387 -1.06 -1.77 -14.81
C VAL A 387 -0.27 -0.91 -13.80
N CYS A 388 0.84 -1.40 -13.25
CA CYS A 388 1.73 -0.60 -12.39
C CYS A 388 2.21 0.67 -13.10
N ASN A 389 2.64 0.55 -14.35
CA ASN A 389 3.09 1.69 -15.15
C ASN A 389 1.95 2.68 -15.43
N PHE A 390 0.75 2.17 -15.76
CA PHE A 390 -0.43 3.00 -16.02
C PHE A 390 -0.91 3.78 -14.80
N LEU A 391 -0.95 3.14 -13.63
CA LEU A 391 -1.36 3.79 -12.38
C LEU A 391 -0.23 4.59 -11.73
N MET A 392 0.99 4.50 -12.27
CA MET A 392 2.21 5.00 -11.65
C MET A 392 2.30 4.56 -10.18
N ALA A 393 2.06 3.26 -9.95
CA ALA A 393 1.93 2.69 -8.62
C ALA A 393 2.72 1.37 -8.52
N SER A 394 3.44 1.24 -7.42
CA SER A 394 4.18 0.03 -7.07
C SER A 394 3.25 -1.12 -6.69
N ARG A 395 3.77 -2.36 -6.67
CA ARG A 395 2.96 -3.51 -6.27
C ARG A 395 2.39 -3.39 -4.85
N SER A 396 3.18 -2.87 -3.92
CA SER A 396 2.75 -2.68 -2.53
C SER A 396 1.59 -1.69 -2.43
N GLU A 397 1.65 -0.57 -3.16
CA GLU A 397 0.54 0.40 -3.23
C GLU A 397 -0.73 -0.19 -3.85
N LEU A 398 -0.59 -1.15 -4.76
CA LEU A 398 -1.71 -1.89 -5.36
C LEU A 398 -2.16 -3.10 -4.52
N HIS A 399 -1.66 -3.23 -3.28
CA HIS A 399 -1.90 -4.35 -2.35
C HIS A 399 -1.49 -5.74 -2.91
N VAL A 400 -0.57 -5.77 -3.88
CA VAL A 400 0.00 -7.00 -4.44
C VAL A 400 1.32 -7.32 -3.72
N ILE A 401 1.23 -8.07 -2.63
CA ILE A 401 2.37 -8.35 -1.77
C ILE A 401 3.31 -9.41 -2.37
N SER A 402 4.56 -9.40 -1.92
CA SER A 402 5.53 -10.45 -2.24
C SER A 402 5.70 -11.36 -1.03
N CYS A 403 5.77 -12.68 -1.23
CA CYS A 403 6.32 -13.54 -0.19
C CYS A 403 7.81 -13.21 -0.04
N SER A 404 8.20 -12.70 1.11
CA SER A 404 9.60 -12.50 1.42
C SER A 404 10.32 -13.85 1.57
N LYS A 405 11.59 -13.86 1.17
CA LYS A 405 12.51 -14.99 1.34
C LYS A 405 13.78 -14.60 2.09
N GLY A 406 13.95 -13.32 2.41
CA GLY A 406 15.18 -12.80 2.98
C GLY A 406 15.28 -12.99 4.49
N PHE A 407 16.50 -13.03 4.98
CA PHE A 407 16.83 -13.09 6.40
C PHE A 407 17.91 -12.08 6.76
N ALA A 408 17.87 -11.61 7.99
CA ALA A 408 18.94 -10.81 8.55
C ALA A 408 19.27 -11.21 10.00
N ILE A 409 20.52 -11.00 10.39
CA ILE A 409 21.05 -11.28 11.72
C ILE A 409 22.21 -10.34 12.00
N GLY A 410 22.43 -9.98 13.26
CA GLY A 410 23.61 -9.25 13.69
C GLY A 410 23.30 -8.02 14.52
N SER A 411 24.22 -7.06 14.48
CA SER A 411 24.23 -5.87 15.33
C SER A 411 23.13 -4.86 14.94
N LEU A 412 21.86 -5.15 15.23
CA LEU A 412 20.72 -4.29 14.89
C LEU A 412 19.56 -4.47 15.88
N ARG A 413 18.93 -3.36 16.26
CA ARG A 413 17.65 -3.31 16.98
C ARG A 413 16.69 -2.38 16.27
N LEU A 414 15.43 -2.78 16.16
CA LEU A 414 14.34 -1.94 15.67
C LEU A 414 13.45 -1.56 16.84
N LEU A 415 13.07 -0.30 16.91
CA LEU A 415 12.35 0.29 18.02
C LEU A 415 11.14 1.08 17.54
N ASN A 416 10.04 0.99 18.28
CA ASN A 416 8.89 1.86 18.12
C ASN A 416 8.94 2.99 19.16
N ALA A 417 8.47 4.17 18.77
CA ALA A 417 8.42 5.37 19.60
C ALA A 417 7.26 5.36 20.60
N LEU A 418 6.20 4.61 20.29
CA LEU A 418 4.92 4.66 21.02
C LEU A 418 4.65 3.42 21.89
N ASP A 419 5.33 2.30 21.64
CA ASP A 419 5.22 1.07 22.43
C ASP A 419 6.59 0.46 22.76
N ASP A 420 6.63 -0.43 23.76
CA ASP A 420 7.85 -1.14 24.18
C ASP A 420 8.17 -2.32 23.23
N ASN A 421 7.64 -2.32 22.00
CA ASN A 421 7.89 -3.36 21.03
C ASN A 421 9.27 -3.16 20.39
N GLU A 422 10.18 -4.10 20.61
CA GLU A 422 11.51 -4.11 20.00
C GLU A 422 11.75 -5.44 19.26
N ILE A 423 12.49 -5.35 18.15
CA ILE A 423 13.03 -6.54 17.48
C ILE A 423 14.55 -6.46 17.53
N ASN A 424 15.16 -7.46 18.15
CA ASN A 424 16.61 -7.53 18.32
C ASN A 424 17.22 -8.63 17.45
N PHE A 425 18.00 -8.22 16.44
CA PHE A 425 18.62 -9.10 15.46
C PHE A 425 19.90 -9.79 15.98
N ARG A 426 20.37 -9.43 17.19
CA ARG A 426 21.54 -10.06 17.82
C ARG A 426 21.21 -11.44 18.40
N PHE A 427 19.95 -11.70 18.72
CA PHE A 427 19.52 -12.93 19.40
C PHE A 427 18.98 -14.01 18.46
N GLY A 428 18.94 -13.76 17.15
CA GLY A 428 18.48 -14.76 16.20
C GLY A 428 18.37 -14.24 14.78
N MET A 429 18.19 -15.19 13.86
CA MET A 429 17.91 -14.91 12.47
C MET A 429 16.45 -14.47 12.30
N ILE A 430 16.24 -13.25 11.82
CA ILE A 430 14.92 -12.65 11.64
C ILE A 430 14.56 -12.70 10.15
N ALA A 431 13.35 -13.18 9.85
CA ALA A 431 12.81 -13.16 8.50
C ALA A 431 12.42 -11.74 8.11
N LEU A 432 12.91 -11.27 6.97
CA LEU A 432 12.55 -9.96 6.44
C LEU A 432 11.10 -9.98 5.97
N ASN A 433 10.35 -8.92 6.21
CA ASN A 433 8.96 -8.78 5.76
C ASN A 433 8.54 -7.30 5.73
N GLU A 434 7.39 -7.01 5.13
CA GLU A 434 6.92 -5.63 4.93
C GLU A 434 6.64 -4.88 6.24
N SER A 435 6.42 -5.56 7.37
CA SER A 435 6.17 -4.87 8.66
C SER A 435 7.44 -4.29 9.29
N LEU A 436 8.64 -4.76 8.91
CA LEU A 436 9.87 -4.31 9.53
C LEU A 436 10.21 -2.84 9.23
N VAL A 437 9.70 -2.29 8.12
CA VAL A 437 9.90 -0.87 7.77
C VAL A 437 8.91 0.07 8.47
N ASN A 438 7.95 -0.48 9.22
CA ASN A 438 6.97 0.29 10.00
C ASN A 438 7.50 0.68 11.38
N PHE A 439 8.68 0.19 11.77
CA PHE A 439 9.34 0.62 12.99
C PHE A 439 9.80 2.08 12.87
N ASP A 440 9.77 2.81 13.97
CA ASP A 440 10.10 4.24 13.98
C ASP A 440 11.61 4.48 13.80
N PHE A 441 12.45 3.65 14.44
CA PHE A 441 13.91 3.83 14.43
C PHE A 441 14.67 2.50 14.35
N ALA A 442 15.89 2.56 13.81
CA ALA A 442 16.88 1.50 13.91
C ALA A 442 18.10 1.95 14.73
N GLU A 443 18.52 1.13 15.69
CA GLU A 443 19.74 1.32 16.47
C GLU A 443 20.79 0.25 16.15
N SER A 444 22.04 0.66 15.98
CA SER A 444 23.13 -0.24 15.66
C SER A 444 24.50 0.37 16.00
N ASP A 445 25.40 -0.45 16.55
CA ASP A 445 26.84 -0.19 16.63
C ASP A 445 27.63 -0.95 15.55
N ALA A 446 26.96 -1.39 14.48
CA ALA A 446 27.60 -2.06 13.38
C ALA A 446 28.54 -1.12 12.60
N THR A 447 29.63 -1.68 12.10
CA THR A 447 30.60 -1.00 11.23
C THR A 447 30.40 -1.34 9.76
N ALA A 448 29.57 -2.34 9.44
CA ALA A 448 29.24 -2.73 8.07
C ALA A 448 27.89 -3.48 8.00
N ILE A 449 27.21 -3.33 6.86
CA ILE A 449 26.10 -4.19 6.45
C ILE A 449 26.61 -5.06 5.28
N LEU A 450 26.54 -6.38 5.43
CA LEU A 450 26.97 -7.35 4.41
C LEU A 450 25.75 -8.08 3.85
N ILE A 451 25.50 -7.90 2.55
CA ILE A 451 24.44 -8.59 1.80
C ILE A 451 25.07 -9.79 1.09
N LEU A 452 24.44 -10.95 1.22
CA LEU A 452 24.83 -12.18 0.54
C LEU A 452 23.74 -12.58 -0.45
N GLU A 453 24.16 -12.84 -1.69
CA GLU A 453 23.27 -13.41 -2.70
C GLU A 453 22.76 -14.79 -2.27
N LYS A 454 23.67 -15.74 -2.04
CA LYS A 454 23.35 -17.17 -1.97
C LYS A 454 23.07 -17.62 -0.52
N ASP A 455 21.98 -18.38 -0.33
CA ASP A 455 21.62 -18.90 1.01
C ASP A 455 22.66 -19.91 1.53
N SER A 456 23.25 -20.74 0.65
CA SER A 456 24.32 -21.68 1.03
C SER A 456 25.50 -20.96 1.67
N VAL A 457 25.95 -19.86 1.06
CA VAL A 457 27.05 -19.03 1.57
C VAL A 457 26.67 -18.36 2.89
N PHE A 458 25.42 -17.89 3.02
CA PHE A 458 24.91 -17.31 4.28
C PHE A 458 24.91 -18.35 5.40
N GLN A 459 24.36 -19.55 5.18
CA GLN A 459 24.36 -20.62 6.18
C GLN A 459 25.78 -21.06 6.54
N HIS A 460 26.65 -21.20 5.53
CA HIS A 460 28.05 -21.56 5.76
C HIS A 460 28.78 -20.54 6.66
N LEU A 461 28.57 -19.25 6.45
CA LEU A 461 29.14 -18.22 7.32
C LEU A 461 28.59 -18.29 8.76
N LEU A 462 27.32 -18.65 8.94
CA LEU A 462 26.77 -18.90 10.28
C LEU A 462 27.44 -20.11 10.95
N ASP A 463 27.66 -21.20 10.21
CA ASP A 463 28.36 -22.41 10.69
C ASP A 463 29.82 -22.10 11.08
N GLU A 464 30.47 -21.21 10.34
CA GLU A 464 31.82 -20.70 10.66
C GLU A 464 31.85 -19.72 11.85
N LYS A 465 30.69 -19.42 12.46
CA LYS A 465 30.52 -18.45 13.55
C LYS A 465 30.94 -17.04 13.13
N PHE A 466 30.52 -16.62 11.95
CA PHE A 466 30.82 -15.29 11.39
C PHE A 466 30.57 -14.14 12.38
N MET A 467 29.51 -14.21 13.20
CA MET A 467 29.20 -13.18 14.20
C MET A 467 30.20 -13.09 15.36
N GLU A 468 30.99 -14.13 15.62
CA GLU A 468 32.12 -14.07 16.56
C GLU A 468 33.33 -13.36 15.93
N VAL A 469 33.53 -13.52 14.61
CA VAL A 469 34.62 -12.89 13.85
C VAL A 469 34.30 -11.42 13.57
N PHE A 470 33.06 -11.11 13.21
CA PHE A 470 32.56 -9.78 12.88
C PHE A 470 31.35 -9.40 13.76
N PRO A 471 31.56 -9.14 15.07
CA PRO A 471 30.46 -8.89 16.02
C PRO A 471 29.71 -7.56 15.79
N LYS A 472 30.30 -6.68 14.99
CA LYS A 472 29.76 -5.37 14.60
C LYS A 472 29.31 -5.36 13.14
N THR A 473 28.65 -6.41 12.69
CA THR A 473 28.11 -6.50 11.33
C THR A 473 26.64 -6.85 11.35
N ILE A 474 25.92 -6.35 10.35
CA ILE A 474 24.56 -6.79 10.03
C ILE A 474 24.68 -7.65 8.78
N LEU A 475 24.37 -8.94 8.89
CA LEU A 475 24.41 -9.89 7.79
C LEU A 475 23.00 -10.08 7.24
N VAL A 476 22.86 -9.98 5.92
CA VAL A 476 21.57 -10.05 5.22
C VAL A 476 21.68 -11.01 4.04
N THR A 477 20.66 -11.83 3.78
CA THR A 477 20.53 -12.56 2.52
C THR A 477 19.16 -12.38 1.89
N GLY A 478 19.15 -12.25 0.56
CA GLY A 478 17.92 -12.27 -0.25
C GLY A 478 17.61 -13.64 -0.87
N ARG A 479 18.42 -14.68 -0.59
CA ARG A 479 18.31 -16.03 -1.20
C ARG A 479 18.18 -15.99 -2.73
N GLY A 480 19.19 -15.45 -3.40
CA GLY A 480 19.28 -15.26 -4.84
C GLY A 480 18.82 -13.86 -5.27
N TYR A 481 18.06 -13.79 -6.36
CA TYR A 481 17.63 -12.52 -6.95
C TYR A 481 16.86 -11.64 -5.95
N PRO A 482 17.12 -10.32 -5.87
CA PRO A 482 16.62 -9.47 -4.79
C PRO A 482 15.09 -9.35 -4.82
N ASP A 483 14.44 -9.78 -3.74
CA ASP A 483 13.01 -9.57 -3.55
C ASP A 483 12.70 -8.14 -3.05
N ILE A 484 11.44 -7.71 -3.20
CA ILE A 484 11.02 -6.36 -2.85
C ILE A 484 11.17 -6.11 -1.35
N CYS A 485 10.78 -7.06 -0.49
CA CYS A 485 10.82 -6.86 0.96
C CYS A 485 12.25 -6.66 1.45
N THR A 486 13.20 -7.47 0.96
CA THR A 486 14.62 -7.31 1.27
C THR A 486 15.16 -5.95 0.81
N ARG A 487 14.82 -5.52 -0.41
CA ARG A 487 15.22 -4.19 -0.92
C ARG A 487 14.62 -3.04 -0.12
N GLN A 488 13.33 -3.11 0.22
CA GLN A 488 12.63 -2.12 1.05
C GLN A 488 13.29 -2.00 2.42
N PHE A 489 13.54 -3.13 3.08
CA PHE A 489 14.19 -3.16 4.38
C PHE A 489 15.59 -2.54 4.34
N LEU A 490 16.42 -2.91 3.35
CA LEU A 490 17.76 -2.35 3.21
C LEU A 490 17.75 -0.85 2.89
N ASN A 491 16.81 -0.39 2.06
CA ASN A 491 16.68 1.04 1.72
C ASN A 491 16.22 1.86 2.93
N TRP A 492 15.24 1.36 3.67
CA TRP A 492 14.83 1.95 4.94
C TRP A 492 15.99 1.97 5.94
N LEU A 493 16.68 0.84 6.11
CA LEU A 493 17.83 0.73 7.02
C LEU A 493 18.96 1.72 6.66
N ALA A 494 19.19 1.94 5.37
CA ALA A 494 20.15 2.93 4.89
C ALA A 494 19.76 4.37 5.27
N SER A 495 18.46 4.69 5.27
CA SER A 495 17.97 6.00 5.73
C SER A 495 18.09 6.18 7.24
N GLN A 496 17.95 5.08 8.01
CA GLN A 496 18.10 5.09 9.46
C GLN A 496 19.56 5.11 9.92
N LEU A 497 20.44 4.42 9.17
CA LEU A 497 21.85 4.22 9.50
C LEU A 497 22.77 4.71 8.36
N PRO A 498 22.73 6.01 8.00
CA PRO A 498 23.39 6.53 6.79
C PRO A 498 24.92 6.43 6.81
N ASN A 499 25.52 6.28 8.00
CA ASN A 499 26.97 6.22 8.17
C ASN A 499 27.55 4.79 8.11
N ILE A 500 26.69 3.75 8.06
CA ILE A 500 27.17 2.37 8.02
C ILE A 500 27.33 1.94 6.56
N PRO A 501 28.55 1.61 6.10
CA PRO A 501 28.76 1.20 4.72
C PRO A 501 28.06 -0.13 4.44
N MET A 502 27.51 -0.25 3.24
CA MET A 502 26.80 -1.43 2.77
C MET A 502 27.58 -2.10 1.64
N PHE A 503 27.77 -3.41 1.77
CA PHE A 503 28.52 -4.23 0.85
C PHE A 503 27.69 -5.42 0.38
N ILE A 504 27.92 -5.89 -0.85
CA ILE A 504 27.34 -7.13 -1.35
C ILE A 504 28.39 -8.10 -1.86
N LEU A 505 28.24 -9.36 -1.46
CA LEU A 505 29.03 -10.50 -1.92
C LEU A 505 28.15 -11.35 -2.86
N THR A 506 28.62 -11.49 -4.10
CA THR A 506 27.97 -12.28 -5.17
C THR A 506 28.99 -13.18 -5.85
N ASP A 507 28.49 -14.17 -6.59
CA ASP A 507 29.32 -15.04 -7.43
C ASP A 507 30.04 -14.23 -8.53
N ALA A 508 31.17 -14.77 -9.01
CA ALA A 508 31.96 -14.21 -10.11
C ALA A 508 31.33 -14.62 -11.46
N ASP A 509 30.07 -14.24 -11.65
CA ASP A 509 29.31 -14.58 -12.85
C ASP A 509 28.36 -13.43 -13.28
N PRO A 510 27.74 -13.51 -14.48
CA PRO A 510 26.86 -12.45 -14.96
C PRO A 510 25.59 -12.27 -14.10
N TYR A 511 25.13 -13.30 -13.40
CA TYR A 511 23.93 -13.24 -12.58
C TYR A 511 24.20 -12.53 -11.25
N GLY A 512 25.32 -12.82 -10.59
CA GLY A 512 25.77 -12.13 -9.40
C GLY A 512 25.96 -10.63 -9.64
N ILE A 513 26.58 -10.27 -10.78
CA ILE A 513 26.71 -8.86 -11.18
C ILE A 513 25.34 -8.22 -11.44
N GLU A 514 24.41 -8.91 -12.12
CA GLU A 514 23.05 -8.39 -12.32
C GLU A 514 22.30 -8.18 -10.99
N ILE A 515 22.51 -9.06 -10.01
CA ILE A 515 21.94 -8.94 -8.66
C ILE A 515 22.48 -7.70 -7.94
N PHE A 516 23.80 -7.48 -7.98
CA PHE A 516 24.41 -6.26 -7.47
C PHE A 516 23.79 -5.01 -8.11
N LEU A 517 23.74 -4.96 -9.44
CA LEU A 517 23.18 -3.81 -10.17
C LEU A 517 21.69 -3.60 -9.85
N THR A 518 20.95 -4.67 -9.60
CA THR A 518 19.53 -4.59 -9.25
C THR A 518 19.32 -4.04 -7.84
N TYR A 519 20.16 -4.40 -6.87
CA TYR A 519 20.14 -3.77 -5.55
C TYR A 519 20.53 -2.28 -5.63
N LYS A 520 21.61 -1.97 -6.34
CA LYS A 520 22.17 -0.61 -6.39
C LYS A 520 21.31 0.36 -7.20
N TYR A 521 20.87 -0.05 -8.39
CA TYR A 521 20.22 0.81 -9.39
C TYR A 521 18.78 0.39 -9.71
N GLY A 522 18.23 -0.63 -9.05
CA GLY A 522 16.89 -1.12 -9.33
C GLY A 522 16.78 -2.00 -10.58
N SER A 523 15.57 -2.50 -10.82
CA SER A 523 15.25 -3.32 -11.99
C SER A 523 14.99 -2.43 -13.21
N ASP A 524 15.66 -2.73 -14.33
CA ASP A 524 15.52 -2.03 -15.60
C ASP A 524 14.11 -2.20 -16.22
N ARG A 525 13.49 -3.38 -16.02
CA ARG A 525 12.19 -3.73 -16.63
C ARG A 525 10.98 -3.46 -15.74
N SER A 526 11.20 -3.38 -14.43
CA SER A 526 10.13 -3.36 -13.42
C SER A 526 10.39 -2.28 -12.36
N TRP A 527 10.94 -1.13 -12.78
CA TRP A 527 11.28 -0.01 -11.89
C TRP A 527 10.09 0.41 -11.02
N ILE A 528 9.00 0.86 -11.66
CA ILE A 528 7.76 1.31 -10.98
C ILE A 528 7.15 0.17 -10.18
N GLU A 529 7.02 -1.01 -10.78
CA GLU A 529 6.48 -2.21 -10.12
C GLU A 529 7.23 -2.53 -8.80
N SER A 530 8.55 -2.30 -8.76
CA SER A 530 9.38 -2.52 -7.58
C SER A 530 9.48 -1.31 -6.63
N GLY A 531 8.72 -0.25 -6.87
CA GLY A 531 8.73 0.97 -6.06
C GLY A 531 9.96 1.86 -6.24
N GLY A 532 10.74 1.66 -7.31
CA GLY A 532 11.93 2.46 -7.59
C GLY A 532 13.04 2.36 -6.54
N ILE A 533 13.06 1.27 -5.77
CA ILE A 533 13.95 1.15 -4.60
C ILE A 533 15.40 0.96 -5.05
N THR A 534 16.31 1.77 -4.55
CA THR A 534 17.74 1.70 -4.86
C THR A 534 18.60 1.75 -3.60
N LEU A 535 19.83 1.29 -3.74
CA LEU A 535 20.86 1.34 -2.70
C LEU A 535 22.12 1.98 -3.29
N PRO A 536 22.11 3.30 -3.59
CA PRO A 536 23.18 3.95 -4.34
C PRO A 536 24.55 3.85 -3.64
N GLN A 537 24.58 3.77 -2.31
CA GLN A 537 25.79 3.60 -1.52
C GLN A 537 26.33 2.16 -1.48
N LEU A 538 25.64 1.20 -2.08
CA LEU A 538 26.05 -0.21 -2.09
C LEU A 538 27.36 -0.39 -2.87
N LYS A 539 28.32 -1.07 -2.24
CA LYS A 539 29.60 -1.44 -2.84
C LYS A 539 29.64 -2.93 -3.15
N TRP A 540 30.08 -3.27 -4.36
CA TRP A 540 30.33 -4.66 -4.72
C TRP A 540 31.67 -5.11 -4.17
N ILE A 541 31.65 -6.18 -3.36
CA ILE A 541 32.85 -6.86 -2.83
C ILE A 541 32.84 -8.35 -3.18
N GLY A 542 32.05 -8.72 -4.20
CA GLY A 542 31.92 -10.09 -4.69
C GLY A 542 33.24 -10.73 -5.06
N PHE A 543 33.18 -12.03 -5.37
CA PHE A 543 34.34 -12.69 -5.91
C PHE A 543 34.64 -12.11 -7.30
N LEU A 544 35.79 -11.44 -7.43
CA LEU A 544 36.13 -10.74 -8.67
C LEU A 544 36.79 -11.72 -9.66
N PRO A 545 36.39 -11.73 -10.94
CA PRO A 545 37.08 -12.48 -12.00
C PRO A 545 38.61 -12.24 -12.02
N SER A 546 39.07 -11.02 -11.74
CA SER A 546 40.48 -10.67 -11.64
C SER A 546 41.23 -11.35 -10.49
N GLU A 547 40.54 -11.74 -9.41
CA GLU A 547 41.15 -12.34 -8.22
C GLU A 547 41.44 -13.83 -8.38
N ALA A 548 40.75 -14.51 -9.31
CA ALA A 548 40.83 -15.96 -9.47
C ALA A 548 42.27 -16.47 -9.65
N ASN A 549 43.05 -15.76 -10.47
CA ASN A 549 44.46 -16.12 -10.74
C ASN A 549 45.35 -15.85 -9.51
N ASN A 550 45.12 -14.76 -8.78
CA ASN A 550 45.93 -14.37 -7.62
C ASN A 550 45.70 -15.29 -6.42
N LEU A 551 44.47 -15.79 -6.26
CA LEU A 551 44.08 -16.68 -5.17
C LEU A 551 44.42 -18.15 -5.44
N SER A 552 45.07 -18.46 -6.57
CA SER A 552 45.45 -19.83 -6.96
C SER A 552 44.29 -20.83 -6.87
N VAL A 553 43.10 -20.40 -7.31
CA VAL A 553 41.90 -21.25 -7.29
C VAL A 553 42.10 -22.46 -8.22
N PRO A 554 41.79 -23.69 -7.77
CA PRO A 554 41.94 -24.89 -8.59
C PRO A 554 41.20 -24.82 -9.92
N GLU A 555 41.81 -25.31 -11.00
CA GLU A 555 41.24 -25.23 -12.37
C GLU A 555 39.85 -25.90 -12.49
N ASN A 556 39.56 -26.92 -11.68
CA ASN A 556 38.25 -27.58 -11.68
C ASN A 556 37.10 -26.71 -11.13
N GLN A 557 37.41 -25.59 -10.48
CA GLN A 557 36.43 -24.59 -10.04
C GLN A 557 36.17 -23.51 -11.10
N LEU A 558 36.99 -23.42 -12.16
CA LEU A 558 36.82 -22.47 -13.26
C LEU A 558 35.76 -23.00 -14.24
N LEU A 559 34.52 -22.56 -14.07
CA LEU A 559 33.41 -23.00 -14.91
C LEU A 559 33.40 -22.26 -16.24
N LYS A 560 33.27 -22.96 -17.37
CA LYS A 560 33.25 -22.34 -18.70
C LYS A 560 31.98 -21.52 -18.92
N LEU A 561 32.10 -20.33 -19.53
CA LEU A 561 30.95 -19.52 -19.92
C LEU A 561 30.10 -20.21 -20.99
N THR A 562 28.78 -20.22 -20.80
CA THR A 562 27.81 -20.65 -21.80
C THR A 562 27.50 -19.54 -22.82
N ASN A 563 26.86 -19.88 -23.95
CA ASN A 563 26.39 -18.86 -24.90
C ASN A 563 25.35 -17.91 -24.28
N SER A 564 24.54 -18.40 -23.35
CA SER A 564 23.58 -17.56 -22.61
C SER A 564 24.30 -16.57 -21.71
N ASP A 565 25.37 -17.00 -21.02
CA ASP A 565 26.18 -16.13 -20.16
C ASP A 565 26.81 -15.01 -20.99
N LYS A 566 27.40 -15.33 -22.15
CA LYS A 566 28.03 -14.34 -23.05
C LYS A 566 27.05 -13.27 -23.53
N ARG A 567 25.86 -13.68 -23.99
CA ARG A 567 24.79 -12.73 -24.38
C ARG A 567 24.35 -11.84 -23.21
N ARG A 568 24.41 -12.35 -21.98
CA ARG A 568 24.07 -11.59 -20.77
C ARG A 568 25.17 -10.59 -20.43
N ILE A 569 26.44 -11.00 -20.50
CA ILE A 569 27.59 -10.11 -20.35
C ILE A 569 27.49 -8.94 -21.33
N GLU A 570 27.23 -9.19 -22.62
CA GLU A 570 27.08 -8.12 -23.62
C GLU A 570 26.01 -7.09 -23.25
N LYS A 571 24.85 -7.54 -22.73
CA LYS A 571 23.79 -6.65 -22.26
C LYS A 571 24.20 -5.87 -21.01
N LEU A 572 24.83 -6.55 -20.05
CA LEU A 572 25.30 -5.95 -18.81
C LEU A 572 26.40 -4.92 -19.07
N SER A 573 27.35 -5.19 -19.96
CA SER A 573 28.42 -4.26 -20.35
C SER A 573 27.86 -2.94 -20.85
N LYS A 574 26.82 -2.96 -21.69
CA LYS A 574 26.13 -1.73 -22.15
C LYS A 574 25.50 -0.96 -20.98
N ARG A 575 24.80 -1.68 -20.08
CA ARG A 575 24.15 -1.09 -18.91
C ARG A 575 25.16 -0.48 -17.94
N VAL A 576 26.25 -1.20 -17.65
CA VAL A 576 27.31 -0.79 -16.73
C VAL A 576 28.05 0.44 -17.25
N LEU A 577 28.33 0.51 -18.56
CA LEU A 577 28.88 1.72 -19.20
C LEU A 577 27.95 2.93 -19.04
N PHE A 578 26.65 2.75 -19.27
CA PHE A 578 25.66 3.82 -19.08
C PHE A 578 25.56 4.28 -17.61
N LEU A 579 25.75 3.36 -16.66
CA LEU A 579 25.74 3.65 -15.23
C LEU A 579 27.09 4.14 -14.67
N GLU A 580 28.10 4.31 -15.53
CA GLU A 580 29.47 4.73 -15.17
C GLU A 580 30.20 3.79 -14.18
N GLU A 581 29.82 2.51 -14.15
CA GLU A 581 30.40 1.48 -13.25
C GLU A 581 31.66 0.83 -13.88
N ASN A 582 32.68 1.65 -14.15
CA ASN A 582 33.86 1.23 -14.91
C ASN A 582 34.58 0.00 -14.32
N ALA A 583 34.69 -0.10 -12.99
CA ALA A 583 35.32 -1.25 -12.34
C ALA A 583 34.57 -2.57 -12.62
N VAL A 584 33.24 -2.53 -12.68
CA VAL A 584 32.43 -3.71 -13.02
C VAL A 584 32.55 -4.05 -14.50
N PHE A 585 32.69 -3.03 -15.36
CA PHE A 585 32.91 -3.25 -16.79
C PHE A 585 34.22 -3.98 -17.05
N ASP A 586 35.30 -3.60 -16.36
CA ASP A 586 36.60 -4.25 -16.45
C ASP A 586 36.53 -5.72 -16.02
N GLU A 587 35.84 -6.01 -14.91
CA GLU A 587 35.64 -7.39 -14.45
C GLU A 587 34.81 -8.24 -15.42
N LEU A 588 33.77 -7.67 -16.05
CA LEU A 588 33.02 -8.35 -17.12
C LEU A 588 33.91 -8.65 -18.34
N ALA A 589 34.82 -7.74 -18.70
CA ALA A 589 35.76 -7.94 -19.80
C ALA A 589 36.78 -9.05 -19.47
N ILE A 590 37.27 -9.11 -18.23
CA ILE A 590 38.15 -10.18 -17.74
C ILE A 590 37.43 -11.53 -17.75
N MET A 591 36.17 -11.57 -17.29
CA MET A 591 35.35 -12.78 -17.34
C MET A 591 35.20 -13.31 -18.78
N LEU A 592 34.96 -12.41 -19.74
CA LEU A 592 34.82 -12.78 -21.15
C LEU A 592 36.15 -13.25 -21.77
N SER A 593 37.26 -12.59 -21.44
CA SER A 593 38.59 -12.93 -21.97
C SER A 593 39.10 -14.27 -21.44
N ASN A 594 38.91 -14.53 -20.15
CA ASN A 594 39.24 -15.81 -19.51
C ASN A 594 38.23 -16.91 -19.90
N ASN A 595 37.05 -16.54 -20.41
CA ASN A 595 35.97 -17.43 -20.80
C ASN A 595 35.52 -18.37 -19.66
N CYS A 596 35.61 -17.89 -18.41
CA CYS A 596 35.22 -18.63 -17.22
C CYS A 596 34.37 -17.77 -16.26
N LYS A 597 33.66 -18.45 -15.35
CA LYS A 597 32.94 -17.91 -14.20
C LYS A 597 33.27 -18.74 -12.96
N LEU A 598 33.11 -18.17 -11.78
CA LEU A 598 33.35 -18.87 -10.51
C LEU A 598 32.20 -18.65 -9.53
N GLU A 599 31.92 -19.67 -8.73
CA GLU A 599 31.06 -19.57 -7.55
C GLU A 599 31.89 -19.14 -6.33
N ILE A 600 31.29 -18.41 -5.38
CA ILE A 600 31.94 -18.03 -4.11
C ILE A 600 32.45 -19.29 -3.37
N GLU A 601 31.73 -20.40 -3.47
CA GLU A 601 32.13 -21.67 -2.85
C GLU A 601 33.49 -22.21 -3.33
N ALA A 602 34.01 -21.72 -4.47
CA ALA A 602 35.37 -22.04 -4.89
C ALA A 602 36.43 -21.62 -3.85
N LEU A 603 36.15 -20.58 -3.06
CA LEU A 603 37.04 -20.12 -1.99
C LEU A 603 37.18 -21.13 -0.85
N TYR A 604 36.21 -22.05 -0.68
CA TYR A 604 36.29 -23.09 0.36
C TYR A 604 37.43 -24.07 0.11
N THR A 605 37.85 -24.22 -1.16
CA THR A 605 39.00 -25.07 -1.52
C THR A 605 40.33 -24.52 -1.00
N LEU A 606 40.39 -23.24 -0.66
CA LEU A 606 41.58 -22.58 -0.08
C LEU A 606 41.66 -22.77 1.44
N GLY A 607 40.61 -23.31 2.05
CA GLY A 607 40.53 -23.68 3.46
C GLY A 607 39.13 -23.49 4.05
N ASP A 608 38.75 -24.37 4.98
CA ASP A 608 37.42 -24.44 5.62
C ASP A 608 36.94 -23.16 6.33
N LYS A 609 37.81 -22.17 6.55
CA LYS A 609 37.46 -20.86 7.13
C LYS A 609 37.99 -19.68 6.32
N PHE A 610 38.48 -19.94 5.11
CA PHE A 610 39.15 -18.94 4.29
C PHE A 610 38.23 -17.75 3.98
N LEU A 611 36.95 -18.03 3.72
CA LEU A 611 35.97 -17.00 3.40
C LEU A 611 35.79 -15.98 4.54
N SER A 612 35.47 -16.43 5.76
CA SER A 612 35.26 -15.51 6.89
C SER A 612 36.55 -14.91 7.42
N THR A 613 37.60 -15.71 7.61
CA THR A 613 38.78 -15.26 8.39
C THR A 613 39.83 -14.51 7.58
N ILE A 614 39.89 -14.73 6.26
CA ILE A 614 40.89 -14.13 5.38
C ILE A 614 40.22 -13.24 4.35
N TYR A 615 39.35 -13.80 3.51
CA TYR A 615 38.81 -13.10 2.35
C TYR A 615 37.92 -11.92 2.73
N LEU A 616 36.90 -12.15 3.57
CA LEU A 616 36.01 -11.08 4.03
C LEU A 616 36.71 -10.07 4.92
N LYS A 617 37.70 -10.51 5.71
CA LYS A 617 38.52 -9.60 6.52
C LYS A 617 39.29 -8.62 5.63
N TYR A 618 39.91 -9.13 4.57
CA TYR A 618 40.57 -8.30 3.57
C TYR A 618 39.59 -7.36 2.85
N LYS A 619 38.38 -7.82 2.48
CA LYS A 619 37.41 -7.00 1.74
C LYS A 619 36.71 -5.93 2.58
N LEU A 620 36.50 -6.16 3.87
CA LEU A 620 35.72 -5.28 4.75
C LEU A 620 36.59 -4.29 5.54
N GLU A 621 37.89 -4.55 5.68
CA GLU A 621 38.82 -3.60 6.28
C GLU A 621 39.17 -2.48 5.27
N PRO A 622 39.22 -1.20 5.70
CA PRO A 622 39.56 -0.09 4.81
C PRO A 622 41.04 -0.17 4.40
N HIS A 623 41.31 -0.21 3.09
CA HIS A 623 42.65 -0.14 2.48
C HIS A 623 42.90 1.20 1.80
#